data_AF-A0A966PUV3-F1
#
_entry.id   AF-A0A966PUV3-F1
#
_cell.length_a   1.000
_cell.length_b   1.000
_cell.length_c   1.000
_cell.angle_alpha   90.00
_cell.angle_beta   90.00
_cell.angle_gamma   90.00
#
_symmetry.space_group_name_H-M   'P 1'
#
loop_
_entity.id
_entity.type
_entity.pdbx_description
1 polymer ?
#
loop_
_entity_poly.entity_id
_entity_poly.type
_entity_poly.pdbx_seq_one_letter_code
_entity_poly.pdbx_strand_id
1 'polypeptide(L)'
;MKTKKPTKEWQEKAIAKGRGDGAPVVTQDEYRTSLMKALGYYNLNMDNSERAKVVLNYLKKNNKKYYDVLSKAPDYEFLSLGSLITILNRGEYLSDKDKQGIQDKLDSLYECYSYVKPEEEDPRPKAPVISIDKRVAEAARAASEDIDYAIDKFIHSKVWDFNTKAHLLANNISGMVAKKIGDYYKLNVDEIDEALEGKDEQLVEGYSFFTKSELKRFRAAIQSIVDDCAQHQVSVKKPRVVKAKPPAVIVKKLKYMFKHDLLNLKSINPADIIGAKELWCYNIKYRKLVAYVADDSDSLSVKGTTIINYSIAKSWSWTLRNPEKFFKDTQIGKRAINSAAKALTTKPTVPNGRINEETILLGAF
;
A
#
# COMPACT_ATOMS: atom_id res chain seq x y z
N MET A 1 33.75 9.81 45.96
CA MET A 1 34.10 9.90 44.53
C MET A 1 33.34 11.06 43.90
N LYS A 2 34.03 12.05 43.32
CA LYS A 2 33.41 13.26 42.75
C LYS A 2 32.62 12.90 41.49
N THR A 3 31.31 13.10 41.50
CA THR A 3 30.42 12.91 40.34
C THR A 3 30.69 13.99 39.29
N LYS A 4 31.27 13.62 38.14
CA LYS A 4 31.41 14.52 36.99
C LYS A 4 30.01 14.84 36.44
N LYS A 5 29.67 16.14 36.37
CA LYS A 5 28.46 16.61 35.67
C LYS A 5 28.51 16.17 34.21
N PRO A 6 27.40 15.73 33.60
CA PRO A 6 27.38 15.36 32.19
C PRO A 6 27.64 16.60 31.31
N THR A 7 28.44 16.42 30.27
CA THR A 7 28.85 17.47 29.33
C THR A 7 27.69 17.88 28.42
N LYS A 8 27.61 19.19 28.12
CA LYS A 8 26.64 19.85 27.23
C LYS A 8 26.42 19.13 25.89
N GLU A 9 27.46 18.46 25.38
CA GLU A 9 27.43 17.65 24.15
C GLU A 9 26.46 16.45 24.18
N TRP A 10 26.18 15.88 25.37
CA TRP A 10 25.26 14.75 25.48
C TRP A 10 23.81 15.20 25.34
N GLN A 11 23.46 16.33 25.96
CA GLN A 11 22.14 16.95 25.83
C GLN A 11 21.91 17.44 24.39
N GLU A 12 22.94 18.02 23.74
CA GLU A 12 22.88 18.44 22.33
C GLU A 12 22.76 17.25 21.36
N LYS A 13 23.39 16.10 21.62
CA LYS A 13 23.22 14.88 20.80
C LYS A 13 21.83 14.24 20.95
N ALA A 14 21.21 14.33 22.12
CA ALA A 14 19.84 13.87 22.34
C ALA A 14 18.81 14.78 21.64
N ILE A 15 19.04 16.10 21.66
CA ILE A 15 18.17 17.10 21.02
C ILE A 15 18.37 17.13 19.49
N ALA A 16 19.60 16.91 18.98
CA ALA A 16 19.90 16.87 17.55
C ALA A 16 19.30 15.65 16.83
N LYS A 17 18.92 14.60 17.57
CA LYS A 17 18.26 13.41 17.03
C LYS A 17 16.74 13.57 17.16
N GLY A 18 16.19 14.61 16.53
CA GLY A 18 14.75 14.78 16.37
C GLY A 18 14.13 13.56 15.69
N ARG A 19 13.55 12.66 16.48
CA ARG A 19 12.82 11.48 16.02
C ARG A 19 11.34 11.87 15.94
N GLY A 20 10.75 11.78 14.75
CA GLY A 20 9.52 12.47 14.35
C GLY A 20 8.19 11.97 14.94
N ASP A 21 8.19 11.32 16.11
CA ASP A 21 6.97 10.85 16.79
C ASP A 21 6.54 11.75 17.97
N GLY A 22 7.40 12.69 18.40
CA GLY A 22 7.10 13.59 19.52
C GLY A 22 7.16 12.90 20.89
N ALA A 23 7.73 11.69 20.98
CA ALA A 23 7.88 10.98 22.24
C ALA A 23 8.90 11.69 23.16
N PRO A 24 8.60 11.85 24.46
CA PRO A 24 9.55 12.40 25.44
C PRO A 24 10.82 11.53 25.53
N VAL A 25 11.98 12.17 25.57
CA VAL A 25 13.28 11.50 25.73
C VAL A 25 13.60 11.33 27.21
N VAL A 26 13.93 10.11 27.62
CA VAL A 26 14.35 9.82 29.00
C VAL A 26 15.82 10.15 29.19
N THR A 27 16.12 11.06 30.12
CA THR A 27 17.47 11.55 30.40
C THR A 27 17.95 11.19 31.80
N GLN A 28 19.26 11.20 32.03
CA GLN A 28 19.83 10.86 33.33
C GLN A 28 19.57 11.95 34.38
N ASP A 29 19.71 13.23 34.01
CA ASP A 29 19.60 14.37 34.93
C ASP A 29 18.18 14.53 35.52
N GLU A 30 17.16 14.25 34.71
CA GLU A 30 15.74 14.35 35.09
C GLU A 30 15.04 13.00 34.99
N TYR A 31 15.73 11.93 35.38
CA TYR A 31 15.28 10.56 35.11
C TYR A 31 13.84 10.26 35.54
N ARG A 32 13.47 10.57 36.78
CA ARG A 32 12.10 10.34 37.28
C ARG A 32 11.04 11.08 36.47
N THR A 33 11.26 12.37 36.23
CA THR A 33 10.29 13.23 35.52
C THR A 33 10.18 12.86 34.05
N SER A 34 11.34 12.64 33.40
CA SER A 34 11.44 12.26 31.99
C SER A 34 10.86 10.86 31.72
N LEU A 35 11.14 9.88 32.60
CA LEU A 35 10.55 8.55 32.56
C LEU A 35 9.02 8.61 32.73
N MET A 36 8.50 9.37 33.70
CA MET A 36 7.06 9.50 33.91
C MET A 36 6.35 10.08 32.67
N LYS A 37 6.95 11.10 32.02
CA LYS A 37 6.45 11.66 30.77
C LYS A 37 6.46 10.63 29.63
N ALA A 38 7.54 9.87 29.49
CA ALA A 38 7.66 8.84 28.45
C ALA A 38 6.64 7.70 28.66
N LEU A 39 6.50 7.20 29.90
CA LEU A 39 5.51 6.17 30.24
C LEU A 39 4.08 6.65 29.98
N GLY A 40 3.76 7.90 30.35
CA GLY A 40 2.46 8.52 30.05
C GLY A 40 2.21 8.60 28.54
N TYR A 41 3.21 9.01 27.77
CA TYR A 41 3.11 9.06 26.30
C TYR A 41 2.83 7.67 25.70
N TYR A 42 3.55 6.62 26.10
CA TYR A 42 3.33 5.28 25.55
C TYR A 42 2.00 4.66 26.00
N ASN A 43 1.53 4.98 27.19
CA ASN A 43 0.21 4.52 27.64
C ASN A 43 -0.94 5.14 26.83
N LEU A 44 -0.77 6.37 26.32
CA LEU A 44 -1.79 7.05 25.51
C LEU A 44 -1.69 6.74 24.02
N ASN A 45 -0.49 6.47 23.51
CA ASN A 45 -0.23 6.34 22.08
C ASN A 45 0.06 4.91 21.61
N MET A 46 0.19 3.93 22.51
CA MET A 46 0.37 2.52 22.14
C MET A 46 -0.75 1.65 22.70
N ASP A 47 -1.39 0.92 21.80
CA ASP A 47 -2.38 -0.09 22.19
C ASP A 47 -1.71 -1.29 22.89
N ASN A 48 -2.51 -2.07 23.63
CA ASN A 48 -2.02 -3.25 24.36
C ASN A 48 -1.30 -4.24 23.42
N SER A 49 -1.87 -4.46 22.22
CA SER A 49 -1.30 -5.36 21.22
C SER A 49 0.04 -4.85 20.67
N GLU A 50 0.22 -3.53 20.54
CA GLU A 50 1.48 -2.95 20.08
C GLU A 50 2.59 -3.11 21.14
N ARG A 51 2.26 -2.87 22.40
CA ARG A 51 3.18 -3.08 23.54
C ARG A 51 3.59 -4.53 23.65
N ALA A 52 2.65 -5.47 23.57
CA ALA A 52 2.92 -6.90 23.57
C ALA A 52 3.86 -7.30 22.41
N LYS A 53 3.61 -6.80 21.19
CA LYS A 53 4.50 -7.04 20.04
C LYS A 53 5.92 -6.54 20.27
N VAL A 54 6.10 -5.38 20.91
CA VAL A 54 7.44 -4.86 21.23
C VAL A 54 8.18 -5.81 22.18
N VAL A 55 7.52 -6.27 23.25
CA VAL A 55 8.12 -7.22 24.21
C VAL A 55 8.48 -8.54 23.53
N LEU A 56 7.54 -9.14 22.78
CA LEU A 56 7.77 -10.40 22.10
C LEU A 56 8.89 -10.32 21.05
N ASN A 57 8.98 -9.21 20.31
CA ASN A 57 10.08 -8.98 19.37
C ASN A 57 11.44 -8.80 20.07
N TYR A 58 11.46 -8.17 21.25
CA TYR A 58 12.65 -8.07 22.08
C TYR A 58 13.10 -9.45 22.58
N LEU A 59 12.17 -10.26 23.11
CA LEU A 59 12.44 -11.62 23.57
C LEU A 59 12.90 -12.53 22.42
N LYS A 60 12.28 -12.44 21.25
CA LYS A 60 12.68 -13.23 20.08
C LYS A 60 14.14 -13.00 19.67
N LYS A 61 14.66 -11.79 19.89
CA LYS A 61 16.06 -11.43 19.60
C LYS A 61 17.02 -11.82 20.72
N ASN A 62 16.61 -11.62 21.97
CA ASN A 62 17.52 -11.67 23.12
C ASN A 62 17.40 -12.96 23.95
N ASN A 63 16.22 -13.57 24.01
CA ASN A 63 15.95 -14.75 24.82
C ASN A 63 14.78 -15.59 24.27
N LYS A 64 15.09 -16.51 23.35
CA LYS A 64 14.09 -17.36 22.68
C LYS A 64 13.32 -18.27 23.66
N LYS A 65 13.97 -18.73 24.73
CA LYS A 65 13.32 -19.55 25.78
C LYS A 65 12.12 -18.83 26.39
N TYR A 66 12.26 -17.53 26.66
CA TYR A 66 11.18 -16.72 27.23
C TYR A 66 10.10 -16.43 26.20
N TYR A 67 10.48 -16.20 24.95
CA TYR A 67 9.53 -15.99 23.85
C TYR A 67 8.58 -17.19 23.68
N ASP A 68 9.09 -18.41 23.70
CA ASP A 68 8.27 -19.62 23.44
C ASP A 68 7.18 -19.83 24.52
N VAL A 69 7.44 -19.38 25.75
CA VAL A 69 6.47 -19.44 26.86
C VAL A 69 5.56 -18.21 26.86
N LEU A 70 6.14 -17.02 26.82
CA LEU A 70 5.40 -15.76 26.96
C LEU A 70 4.58 -15.38 25.73
N SER A 71 4.85 -15.96 24.56
CA SER A 71 3.98 -15.80 23.38
C SER A 71 2.54 -16.32 23.60
N LYS A 72 2.31 -17.11 24.65
CA LYS A 72 0.99 -17.62 25.05
C LYS A 72 0.30 -16.75 26.10
N ALA A 73 1.01 -15.80 26.70
CA ALA A 73 0.44 -14.91 27.71
C ALA A 73 -0.45 -13.85 27.05
N PRO A 74 -1.53 -13.42 27.72
CA PRO A 74 -2.43 -12.40 27.22
C PRO A 74 -1.73 -11.02 27.17
N ASP A 75 -2.11 -10.19 26.20
CA ASP A 75 -1.46 -8.91 25.90
C ASP A 75 -1.37 -7.94 27.09
N TYR A 76 -2.31 -8.01 28.04
CA TYR A 76 -2.34 -7.12 29.21
C TYR A 76 -1.19 -7.36 30.20
N GLU A 77 -0.49 -8.49 30.12
CA GLU A 77 0.69 -8.77 30.95
C GLU A 77 1.90 -7.91 30.54
N PHE A 78 1.92 -7.44 29.29
CA PHE A 78 3.07 -6.78 28.68
C PHE A 78 3.01 -5.25 28.72
N LEU A 79 2.03 -4.65 29.42
CA LEU A 79 1.77 -3.21 29.34
C LEU A 79 2.93 -2.36 29.86
N SER A 80 3.40 -2.63 31.08
CA SER A 80 4.52 -1.90 31.69
C SER A 80 5.85 -2.23 31.01
N LEU A 81 6.04 -3.51 30.68
CA LEU A 81 7.22 -4.01 29.97
C LEU A 81 7.37 -3.41 28.57
N GLY A 82 6.28 -3.29 27.83
CA GLY A 82 6.29 -2.76 26.46
C GLY A 82 6.80 -1.32 26.39
N SER A 83 6.35 -0.47 27.32
CA SER A 83 6.81 0.92 27.40
C SER A 83 8.30 1.01 27.77
N LEU A 84 8.74 0.25 28.79
CA LEU A 84 10.14 0.25 29.24
C LEU A 84 11.10 -0.33 28.19
N ILE A 85 10.71 -1.44 27.54
CA ILE A 85 11.49 -2.06 26.46
C ILE A 85 11.51 -1.15 25.22
N THR A 86 10.47 -0.34 24.98
CA THR A 86 10.48 0.68 23.93
C THR A 86 11.55 1.74 24.19
N ILE A 87 11.63 2.27 25.41
CA ILE A 87 12.66 3.23 25.84
C ILE A 87 14.06 2.60 25.68
N LEU A 88 14.22 1.35 26.13
CA LEU A 88 15.47 0.60 26.00
C LEU A 88 15.89 0.41 24.53
N ASN A 89 14.97 -0.02 23.67
CA ASN A 89 15.21 -0.22 22.24
C ASN A 89 15.56 1.08 21.50
N ARG A 90 15.08 2.23 22.01
CA ARG A 90 15.42 3.56 21.48
C ARG A 90 16.84 4.01 21.86
N GLY A 91 17.48 3.30 22.79
CA GLY A 91 18.82 3.62 23.31
C GLY A 91 18.81 4.78 24.29
N GLU A 92 17.68 5.02 24.97
CA GLU A 92 17.55 6.08 25.97
C GLU A 92 18.07 5.60 27.33
N TYR A 93 18.33 6.55 28.24
CA TYR A 93 18.84 6.20 29.55
C TYR A 93 17.76 5.51 30.37
N LEU A 94 18.04 4.30 30.87
CA LEU A 94 17.22 3.58 31.82
C LEU A 94 18.07 3.25 33.04
N SER A 95 17.56 3.52 34.24
CA SER A 95 18.28 3.24 35.48
C SER A 95 18.49 1.73 35.65
N ASP A 96 19.55 1.35 36.35
CA ASP A 96 19.83 -0.07 36.58
C ASP A 96 18.73 -0.76 37.39
N LYS A 97 18.04 -0.01 38.26
CA LYS A 97 16.85 -0.49 38.98
C LYS A 97 15.71 -0.86 38.03
N ASP A 98 15.44 -0.04 37.02
CA ASP A 98 14.35 -0.30 36.07
C ASP A 98 14.72 -1.37 35.05
N LYS A 99 16.00 -1.48 34.67
CA LYS A 99 16.49 -2.62 33.88
C LYS A 99 16.32 -3.94 34.66
N GLN A 100 16.65 -3.93 35.95
CA GLN A 100 16.44 -5.09 36.80
C GLN A 100 14.95 -5.40 36.93
N GLY A 101 14.10 -4.39 37.13
CA GLY A 101 12.65 -4.58 37.17
C GLY A 101 12.05 -5.14 35.88
N ILE A 102 12.60 -4.85 34.70
CA ILE A 102 12.22 -5.52 33.44
C ILE A 102 12.50 -7.02 33.55
N GLN A 103 13.71 -7.38 33.99
CA GLN A 103 14.13 -8.78 34.08
C GLN A 103 13.31 -9.53 35.13
N ASP A 104 13.15 -8.97 36.33
CA ASP A 104 12.36 -9.57 37.41
C ASP A 104 10.92 -9.82 36.97
N LYS A 105 10.32 -8.87 36.23
CA LYS A 105 8.96 -9.02 35.72
C LYS A 105 8.89 -10.08 34.62
N LEU A 106 9.86 -10.14 33.71
CA LEU A 106 9.95 -11.20 32.71
C LEU A 106 10.11 -12.58 33.34
N ASP A 107 10.92 -12.69 34.40
CA ASP A 107 11.13 -13.93 35.15
C ASP A 107 9.84 -14.37 35.84
N SER A 108 9.15 -13.45 36.53
CA SER A 108 7.85 -13.74 37.15
C SER A 108 6.80 -14.21 36.16
N LEU A 109 6.73 -13.58 34.97
CA LEU A 109 5.81 -14.00 33.92
C LEU A 109 6.23 -15.36 33.36
N TYR A 110 7.53 -15.58 33.17
CA TYR A 110 8.02 -16.86 32.67
C TYR A 110 7.65 -17.98 33.63
N GLU A 111 7.83 -17.80 34.93
CA GLU A 111 7.39 -18.76 35.94
C GLU A 111 5.88 -18.99 35.87
N CYS A 112 5.07 -17.93 35.93
CA CYS A 112 3.60 -18.04 35.83
C CYS A 112 3.17 -18.85 34.61
N TYR A 113 3.63 -18.48 33.41
CA TYR A 113 3.19 -19.11 32.16
C TYR A 113 3.94 -20.40 31.82
N SER A 114 5.01 -20.74 32.54
CA SER A 114 5.68 -22.05 32.41
C SER A 114 4.89 -23.20 33.04
N TYR A 115 4.07 -22.90 34.06
CA TYR A 115 3.24 -23.89 34.77
C TYR A 115 1.75 -23.82 34.40
N VAL A 116 1.33 -22.83 33.61
CA VAL A 116 -0.04 -22.75 33.07
C VAL A 116 -0.21 -23.86 32.02
N LYS A 117 -0.92 -24.93 32.42
CA LYS A 117 -1.62 -25.80 31.46
C LYS A 117 -2.52 -24.89 30.61
N PRO A 118 -2.55 -25.05 29.28
CA PRO A 118 -3.37 -24.20 28.42
C PRO A 118 -4.80 -24.15 28.98
N GLU A 119 -5.33 -22.94 29.19
CA GLU A 119 -6.75 -22.75 29.50
C GLU A 119 -7.57 -23.52 28.46
N GLU A 120 -8.43 -24.43 28.95
CA GLU A 120 -9.42 -25.07 28.10
C GLU A 120 -10.25 -23.98 27.42
N GLU A 121 -10.29 -24.01 26.09
CA GLU A 121 -11.15 -23.14 25.32
C GLU A 121 -12.59 -23.27 25.85
N ASP A 122 -13.23 -22.13 26.09
CA ASP A 122 -14.65 -22.00 26.42
C ASP A 122 -15.50 -23.09 25.74
N PRO A 123 -16.22 -23.96 26.50
CA PRO A 123 -16.94 -25.12 25.96
C PRO A 123 -18.18 -24.75 25.12
N ARG A 124 -18.44 -23.46 24.89
CA ARG A 124 -19.44 -23.05 23.90
C ARG A 124 -18.96 -23.50 22.52
N PRO A 125 -19.69 -24.38 21.81
CA PRO A 125 -19.30 -24.81 20.48
C PRO A 125 -19.22 -23.57 19.58
N LYS A 126 -17.99 -23.18 19.19
CA LYS A 126 -17.78 -22.22 18.12
C LYS A 126 -18.49 -22.82 16.90
N ALA A 127 -19.57 -22.18 16.45
CA ALA A 127 -20.32 -22.66 15.29
C ALA A 127 -19.33 -22.98 14.16
N PRO A 128 -19.45 -24.15 13.50
CA PRO A 128 -18.47 -24.58 12.52
C PRO A 128 -18.28 -23.48 11.47
N VAL A 129 -17.04 -23.03 11.31
CA VAL A 129 -16.70 -21.98 10.34
C VAL A 129 -16.88 -22.58 8.95
N ILE A 130 -18.07 -22.38 8.38
CA ILE A 130 -18.37 -22.80 7.00
C ILE A 130 -17.41 -22.04 6.08
N SER A 131 -16.58 -22.78 5.36
CA SER A 131 -15.64 -22.22 4.38
C SER A 131 -16.38 -21.34 3.37
N ILE A 132 -15.74 -20.25 2.93
CA ILE A 132 -16.31 -19.31 1.97
C ILE A 132 -16.78 -20.04 0.69
N ASP A 133 -15.99 -21.00 0.20
CA ASP A 133 -16.35 -21.77 -1.00
C ASP A 133 -17.63 -22.58 -0.83
N LYS A 134 -17.84 -23.19 0.34
CA LYS A 134 -19.10 -23.89 0.66
C LYS A 134 -20.29 -22.94 0.65
N ARG A 135 -20.15 -21.74 1.23
CA ARG A 135 -21.21 -20.72 1.21
C ARG A 135 -21.54 -20.24 -0.19
N VAL A 136 -20.51 -20.04 -1.02
CA VAL A 136 -20.69 -19.66 -2.43
C VAL A 136 -21.38 -20.79 -3.20
N ALA A 137 -21.00 -22.04 -2.96
CA ALA A 137 -21.62 -23.20 -3.60
C ALA A 137 -23.08 -23.40 -3.18
N GLU A 138 -23.41 -23.24 -1.90
CA GLU A 138 -24.78 -23.29 -1.37
C GLU A 138 -25.64 -22.17 -1.95
N ALA A 139 -25.13 -20.94 -1.97
CA ALA A 139 -25.83 -19.82 -2.60
C ALA A 139 -26.03 -20.00 -4.11
N ALA A 140 -25.06 -20.60 -4.80
CA ALA A 140 -25.18 -20.92 -6.21
C ALA A 140 -26.25 -22.00 -6.45
N ARG A 141 -26.31 -23.03 -5.61
CA ARG A 141 -27.35 -24.07 -5.68
C ARG A 141 -28.74 -23.49 -5.47
N ALA A 142 -28.93 -22.70 -4.43
CA ALA A 142 -30.22 -22.06 -4.16
C ALA A 142 -30.67 -21.15 -5.32
N ALA A 143 -29.74 -20.42 -5.93
CA ALA A 143 -30.04 -19.59 -7.10
C ALA A 143 -30.29 -20.40 -8.39
N SER A 144 -29.74 -21.61 -8.49
CA SER A 144 -29.94 -22.51 -9.62
C SER A 144 -31.34 -23.13 -9.65
N GLU A 145 -32.07 -23.19 -8.53
CA GLU A 145 -33.40 -23.82 -8.45
C GLU A 145 -34.39 -23.26 -9.49
N ASP A 146 -34.47 -21.93 -9.62
CA ASP A 146 -35.35 -21.28 -10.60
C ASP A 146 -34.89 -21.51 -12.05
N ILE A 147 -33.58 -21.65 -12.26
CA ILE A 147 -32.98 -21.91 -13.57
C ILE A 147 -33.28 -23.36 -13.99
N ASP A 148 -33.14 -24.31 -13.06
CA ASP A 148 -33.45 -25.72 -13.27
C ASP A 148 -34.94 -25.90 -13.56
N TYR A 149 -35.81 -25.19 -12.82
CA TYR A 149 -37.24 -25.15 -13.11
C TYR A 149 -37.55 -24.65 -14.53
N ALA A 150 -36.84 -23.62 -15.00
CA ALA A 150 -36.98 -23.13 -16.37
C ALA A 150 -36.49 -24.14 -17.42
N ILE A 151 -35.40 -24.86 -17.13
CA ILE A 151 -34.89 -25.94 -17.98
C ILE A 151 -35.91 -27.08 -18.09
N ASP A 152 -36.49 -27.52 -16.98
CA ASP A 152 -37.53 -28.55 -16.96
C ASP A 152 -38.77 -28.11 -17.76
N LYS A 153 -39.17 -26.85 -17.62
CA LYS A 153 -40.26 -26.27 -18.41
C LYS A 153 -39.94 -26.28 -19.90
N PHE A 154 -38.70 -25.99 -20.28
CA PHE A 154 -38.28 -26.07 -21.68
C PHE A 154 -38.35 -27.49 -22.22
N ILE A 155 -37.94 -28.50 -21.43
CA ILE A 155 -37.96 -29.91 -21.86
C ILE A 155 -39.38 -30.35 -22.27
N HIS A 156 -40.40 -29.87 -21.55
CA HIS A 156 -41.81 -30.19 -21.83
C HIS A 156 -42.43 -29.29 -22.92
N SER A 157 -42.25 -27.97 -22.80
CA SER A 157 -42.93 -26.99 -23.66
C SER A 157 -42.19 -26.67 -24.95
N LYS A 158 -40.89 -26.97 -25.03
CA LYS A 158 -39.95 -26.60 -26.10
C LYS A 158 -39.85 -25.10 -26.37
N VAL A 159 -40.27 -24.28 -25.39
CA VAL A 159 -40.23 -22.81 -25.43
C VAL A 159 -39.33 -22.32 -24.31
N TRP A 160 -38.44 -21.37 -24.62
CA TRP A 160 -37.58 -20.71 -23.64
C TRP A 160 -38.12 -19.31 -23.34
N ASP A 161 -38.51 -19.07 -22.08
CA ASP A 161 -39.06 -17.79 -21.62
C ASP A 161 -38.33 -17.20 -20.40
N PHE A 162 -37.21 -17.80 -20.01
CA PHE A 162 -36.47 -17.40 -18.82
C PHE A 162 -35.39 -16.35 -19.12
N ASN A 163 -35.28 -15.35 -18.23
CA ASN A 163 -34.29 -14.28 -18.32
C ASN A 163 -33.32 -14.35 -17.14
N THR A 164 -32.18 -14.99 -17.37
CA THR A 164 -31.13 -15.20 -16.37
C THR A 164 -30.60 -13.89 -15.81
N LYS A 165 -30.32 -12.90 -16.67
CA LYS A 165 -29.87 -11.59 -16.24
C LYS A 165 -30.83 -10.91 -15.25
N ALA A 166 -32.14 -10.96 -15.51
CA ALA A 166 -33.14 -10.37 -14.62
C ALA A 166 -33.19 -11.10 -13.27
N HIS A 167 -33.10 -12.43 -13.29
CA HIS A 167 -33.06 -13.26 -12.09
C HIS A 167 -31.82 -12.98 -11.22
N LEU A 168 -30.62 -12.91 -11.82
CA LEU A 168 -29.38 -12.61 -11.12
C LEU A 168 -29.42 -11.25 -10.41
N LEU A 169 -30.05 -10.25 -11.05
CA LEU A 169 -30.22 -8.91 -10.50
C LEU A 169 -31.28 -8.86 -9.40
N ALA A 170 -32.45 -9.49 -9.61
CA ALA A 170 -33.53 -9.52 -8.63
C ALA A 170 -33.10 -10.16 -7.30
N ASN A 171 -32.29 -11.23 -7.39
CA ASN A 171 -31.78 -11.96 -6.23
C ASN A 171 -30.47 -11.39 -5.66
N ASN A 172 -29.99 -10.25 -6.16
CA ASN A 172 -28.74 -9.60 -5.72
C ASN A 172 -27.53 -10.55 -5.71
N ILE A 173 -27.44 -11.41 -6.72
CA ILE A 173 -26.43 -12.46 -6.77
C ILE A 173 -25.03 -11.85 -6.95
N SER A 174 -24.08 -12.27 -6.13
CA SER A 174 -22.70 -11.79 -6.25
C SER A 174 -22.02 -12.33 -7.51
N GLY A 175 -21.07 -11.59 -8.07
CA GLY A 175 -20.34 -12.04 -9.28
C GLY A 175 -19.59 -13.36 -9.10
N MET A 176 -19.17 -13.71 -7.87
CA MET A 176 -18.54 -15.00 -7.58
C MET A 176 -19.54 -16.16 -7.63
N VAL A 177 -20.73 -15.94 -7.06
CA VAL A 177 -21.82 -16.92 -7.09
C VAL A 177 -22.32 -17.10 -8.53
N ALA A 178 -22.50 -16.00 -9.28
CA ALA A 178 -22.88 -16.07 -10.70
C ALA A 178 -21.87 -16.86 -11.54
N LYS A 179 -20.56 -16.67 -11.32
CA LYS A 179 -19.54 -17.50 -11.97
C LYS A 179 -19.77 -18.99 -11.68
N LYS A 180 -20.03 -19.33 -10.41
CA LYS A 180 -20.23 -20.71 -9.99
C LYS A 180 -21.49 -21.35 -10.60
N ILE A 181 -22.56 -20.57 -10.76
CA ILE A 181 -23.77 -20.97 -11.49
C ILE A 181 -23.44 -21.24 -12.96
N GLY A 182 -22.73 -20.33 -13.63
CA GLY A 182 -22.27 -20.52 -15.01
C GLY A 182 -21.41 -21.77 -15.20
N ASP A 183 -20.54 -22.09 -14.22
CA ASP A 183 -19.72 -23.31 -14.25
C ASP A 183 -20.57 -24.60 -14.19
N TYR A 184 -21.73 -24.60 -13.51
CA TYR A 184 -22.63 -25.76 -13.49
C TYR A 184 -23.25 -26.02 -14.86
N TYR A 185 -23.81 -24.99 -15.48
CA TYR A 185 -24.51 -25.13 -16.76
C TYR A 185 -23.57 -25.27 -17.95
N LYS A 186 -22.30 -24.88 -17.80
CA LYS A 186 -21.30 -25.11 -18.83
C LYS A 186 -21.11 -26.61 -19.11
N LEU A 187 -21.15 -27.46 -18.08
CA LEU A 187 -21.08 -28.91 -18.23
C LEU A 187 -22.21 -29.43 -19.14
N ASN A 188 -23.44 -28.93 -18.92
CA ASN A 188 -24.59 -29.29 -19.75
C ASN A 188 -24.42 -28.82 -21.21
N VAL A 189 -23.82 -27.65 -21.46
CA VAL A 189 -23.54 -27.21 -22.83
C VAL A 189 -22.55 -28.16 -23.51
N ASP A 190 -21.46 -28.51 -22.82
CA ASP A 190 -20.43 -29.40 -23.33
C ASP A 190 -21.03 -30.81 -23.66
N GLU A 191 -21.88 -31.34 -22.78
CA GLU A 191 -22.62 -32.61 -23.00
C GLU A 191 -23.55 -32.55 -24.24
N ILE A 192 -24.30 -31.45 -24.42
CA ILE A 192 -25.19 -31.29 -25.57
C ILE A 192 -24.39 -31.12 -26.88
N ASP A 193 -23.22 -30.48 -26.82
CA ASP A 193 -22.31 -30.36 -27.95
C ASP A 193 -21.80 -31.74 -28.40
N GLU A 194 -21.38 -32.59 -27.46
CA GLU A 194 -20.97 -33.97 -27.76
C GLU A 194 -22.11 -34.80 -28.37
N ALA A 195 -23.34 -34.64 -27.85
CA ALA A 195 -24.53 -35.27 -28.40
C ALA A 195 -24.87 -34.80 -29.83
N LEU A 196 -24.70 -33.51 -30.12
CA LEU A 196 -24.93 -32.93 -31.46
C LEU A 196 -23.87 -33.38 -32.47
N GLU A 197 -22.62 -33.54 -32.03
CA GLU A 197 -21.52 -34.06 -32.83
C GLU A 197 -21.64 -35.58 -33.07
N GLY A 198 -22.35 -36.30 -32.21
CA GLY A 198 -22.56 -37.74 -32.31
C GLY A 198 -21.33 -38.57 -31.93
N LYS A 199 -20.48 -38.03 -31.04
CA LYS A 199 -19.26 -38.70 -30.58
C LYS A 199 -19.52 -39.75 -29.49
N ASP A 200 -20.59 -39.55 -28.71
CA ASP A 200 -21.01 -40.44 -27.63
C ASP A 200 -22.41 -40.99 -27.91
N GLU A 201 -22.51 -42.31 -28.09
CA GLU A 201 -23.77 -43.01 -28.39
C GLU A 201 -24.78 -42.91 -27.23
N GLN A 202 -24.32 -42.88 -25.98
CA GLN A 202 -25.19 -42.77 -24.80
C GLN A 202 -25.80 -41.37 -24.70
N LEU A 203 -25.04 -40.33 -25.01
CA LEU A 203 -25.56 -38.96 -25.02
C LEU A 203 -26.57 -38.76 -26.16
N VAL A 204 -26.32 -39.35 -27.34
CA VAL A 204 -27.28 -39.31 -28.47
C VAL A 204 -28.59 -40.00 -28.10
N GLU A 205 -28.54 -41.17 -27.46
CA GLU A 205 -29.73 -41.87 -26.94
C GLU A 205 -30.45 -41.03 -25.88
N GLY A 206 -29.70 -40.47 -24.93
CA GLY A 206 -30.20 -39.64 -23.84
C GLY A 206 -31.00 -38.42 -24.33
N TYR A 207 -30.58 -37.78 -25.42
CA TYR A 207 -31.27 -36.62 -26.01
C TYR A 207 -32.23 -36.96 -27.17
N SER A 208 -32.52 -38.24 -27.42
CA SER A 208 -33.36 -38.70 -28.53
C SER A 208 -34.79 -38.16 -28.53
N PHE A 209 -35.28 -37.68 -27.39
CA PHE A 209 -36.57 -37.01 -27.23
C PHE A 209 -36.62 -35.57 -27.78
N PHE A 210 -35.49 -35.06 -28.29
CA PHE A 210 -35.40 -33.81 -29.04
C PHE A 210 -35.09 -34.07 -30.51
N THR A 211 -35.73 -33.30 -31.39
CA THR A 211 -35.24 -33.17 -32.77
C THR A 211 -33.92 -32.40 -32.80
N LYS A 212 -33.09 -32.58 -33.85
CA LYS A 212 -31.81 -31.86 -33.97
C LYS A 212 -31.95 -30.33 -33.91
N SER A 213 -33.07 -29.78 -34.40
CA SER A 213 -33.36 -28.34 -34.34
C SER A 213 -33.72 -27.89 -32.92
N GLU A 214 -34.50 -28.69 -32.20
CA GLU A 214 -34.86 -28.41 -30.80
C GLU A 214 -33.66 -28.55 -29.86
N LEU A 215 -32.81 -29.57 -30.07
CA LEU A 215 -31.59 -29.75 -29.28
C LEU A 215 -30.63 -28.56 -29.44
N LYS A 216 -30.52 -28.00 -30.65
CA LYS A 216 -29.79 -26.75 -30.89
C LYS A 216 -30.40 -25.54 -30.18
N ARG A 217 -31.74 -25.45 -30.10
CA ARG A 217 -32.43 -24.40 -29.34
C ARG A 217 -32.18 -24.56 -27.84
N PHE A 218 -32.19 -25.79 -27.35
CA PHE A 218 -31.90 -26.10 -25.95
C PHE A 218 -30.47 -25.69 -25.57
N ARG A 219 -29.50 -26.09 -26.40
CA ARG A 219 -28.11 -25.64 -26.27
C ARG A 219 -27.99 -24.12 -26.19
N ALA A 220 -28.68 -23.41 -27.09
CA ALA A 220 -28.64 -21.95 -27.13
C ALA A 220 -29.24 -21.32 -25.86
N ALA A 221 -30.30 -21.90 -25.31
CA ALA A 221 -30.88 -21.47 -24.04
C ALA A 221 -29.89 -21.63 -22.88
N ILE A 222 -29.25 -22.79 -22.74
CA ILE A 222 -28.26 -23.04 -21.67
C ILE A 222 -27.01 -22.17 -21.87
N GLN A 223 -26.54 -22.00 -23.10
CA GLN A 223 -25.44 -21.09 -23.40
C GLN A 223 -25.77 -19.65 -22.99
N SER A 224 -27.02 -19.20 -23.19
CA SER A 224 -27.44 -17.86 -22.77
C SER A 224 -27.33 -17.66 -21.24
N ILE A 225 -27.59 -18.71 -20.44
CA ILE A 225 -27.40 -18.68 -18.98
C ILE A 225 -25.93 -18.48 -18.63
N VAL A 226 -25.03 -19.22 -19.29
CA VAL A 226 -23.58 -19.12 -19.07
C VAL A 226 -23.06 -17.73 -19.44
N ASP A 227 -23.51 -17.19 -20.57
CA ASP A 227 -23.11 -15.87 -21.05
C ASP A 227 -23.60 -14.75 -20.11
N ASP A 228 -24.86 -14.82 -19.66
CA ASP A 228 -25.42 -13.86 -18.71
C ASP A 228 -24.69 -13.90 -17.36
N CYS A 229 -24.35 -15.09 -16.86
CA CYS A 229 -23.57 -15.27 -15.65
C CYS A 229 -22.16 -14.66 -15.78
N ALA A 230 -21.50 -14.85 -16.93
CA ALA A 230 -20.18 -14.28 -17.21
C ALA A 230 -20.23 -12.75 -17.30
N GLN A 231 -21.27 -12.18 -17.93
CA GLN A 231 -21.48 -10.73 -17.96
C GLN A 231 -21.72 -10.15 -16.56
N HIS A 232 -22.53 -10.82 -15.75
CA HIS A 232 -22.84 -10.40 -14.37
C HIS A 232 -21.61 -10.38 -13.47
N GLN A 233 -20.68 -11.32 -13.68
CA GLN A 233 -19.39 -11.34 -12.97
C GLN A 233 -18.58 -10.06 -13.20
N VAL A 234 -18.65 -9.48 -14.40
CA VAL A 234 -17.91 -8.27 -14.77
C VAL A 234 -18.65 -7.01 -14.29
N SER A 235 -19.96 -6.95 -14.47
CA SER A 235 -20.76 -5.76 -14.15
C SER A 235 -20.80 -5.43 -12.66
N VAL A 236 -20.75 -6.45 -11.78
CA VAL A 236 -20.75 -6.27 -10.32
C VAL A 236 -19.41 -5.75 -9.78
N LYS A 237 -18.33 -5.76 -10.58
CA LYS A 237 -17.02 -5.19 -10.17
C LYS A 237 -17.09 -3.66 -10.22
N LYS A 238 -17.39 -3.03 -9.08
CA LYS A 238 -17.34 -1.57 -8.93
C LYS A 238 -15.94 -1.04 -9.34
N PRO A 239 -15.85 -0.11 -10.32
CA PRO A 239 -14.58 0.52 -10.67
C PRO A 239 -13.95 1.18 -9.44
N ARG A 240 -12.71 0.82 -9.12
CA ARG A 240 -12.01 1.39 -7.96
C ARG A 240 -11.74 2.86 -8.22
N VAL A 241 -12.31 3.74 -7.40
CA VAL A 241 -11.99 5.18 -7.42
C VAL A 241 -10.52 5.34 -7.02
N VAL A 242 -9.67 5.71 -7.98
CA VAL A 242 -8.25 5.97 -7.74
C VAL A 242 -8.12 7.39 -7.20
N LYS A 243 -7.79 7.53 -5.91
CA LYS A 243 -7.45 8.83 -5.33
C LYS A 243 -6.15 9.34 -5.97
N ALA A 244 -6.11 10.63 -6.31
CA ALA A 244 -4.88 11.29 -6.80
C ALA A 244 -3.76 11.08 -5.78
N LYS A 245 -2.58 10.66 -6.25
CA LYS A 245 -1.43 10.42 -5.36
C LYS A 245 -0.94 11.76 -4.80
N PRO A 246 -0.64 11.86 -3.50
CA PRO A 246 -0.11 13.10 -2.95
C PRO A 246 1.26 13.45 -3.58
N PRO A 247 1.57 14.73 -3.79
CA PRO A 247 2.79 15.19 -4.45
C PRO A 247 4.08 14.56 -3.88
N ALA A 248 4.16 14.44 -2.56
CA ALA A 248 5.30 13.82 -1.87
C ALA A 248 5.55 12.35 -2.27
N VAL A 249 4.50 11.60 -2.60
CA VAL A 249 4.63 10.19 -3.04
C VAL A 249 5.12 10.11 -4.49
N ILE A 250 4.73 11.06 -5.32
CA ILE A 250 5.12 11.12 -6.73
C ILE A 250 6.62 11.45 -6.85
N VAL A 251 7.13 12.39 -6.06
CA VAL A 251 8.54 12.80 -6.09
C VAL A 251 9.48 11.95 -5.24
N LYS A 252 8.97 10.93 -4.54
CA LYS A 252 9.76 10.08 -3.61
C LYS A 252 11.03 9.47 -4.22
N LYS A 253 11.03 9.22 -5.53
CA LYS A 253 12.16 8.60 -6.25
C LYS A 253 13.04 9.61 -6.99
N LEU A 254 12.73 10.91 -6.91
CA LEU A 254 13.50 11.95 -7.59
C LEU A 254 14.85 12.11 -6.88
N LYS A 255 15.93 12.00 -7.66
CA LYS A 255 17.30 12.21 -7.20
C LYS A 255 17.69 13.65 -7.50
N TYR A 256 18.20 14.38 -6.50
CA TYR A 256 18.66 15.76 -6.63
C TYR A 256 19.65 16.10 -5.51
N MET A 257 20.44 17.15 -5.71
CA MET A 257 21.38 17.65 -4.71
C MET A 257 20.66 18.62 -3.76
N PHE A 258 20.73 18.42 -2.45
CA PHE A 258 20.05 19.31 -1.48
C PHE A 258 20.68 20.70 -1.37
N LYS A 259 22.02 20.77 -1.34
CA LYS A 259 22.80 22.00 -1.21
C LYS A 259 24.14 21.85 -1.91
N HIS A 260 24.66 22.95 -2.44
CA HIS A 260 26.02 23.04 -2.95
C HIS A 260 26.72 24.25 -2.34
N ASP A 261 27.71 23.99 -1.49
CA ASP A 261 28.34 25.01 -0.66
C ASP A 261 29.21 26.00 -1.45
N LEU A 262 29.93 25.54 -2.49
CA LEU A 262 30.83 26.40 -3.28
C LEU A 262 30.11 27.51 -4.06
N LEU A 263 28.88 27.24 -4.51
CA LEU A 263 28.03 28.22 -5.20
C LEU A 263 26.95 28.81 -4.29
N ASN A 264 26.94 28.41 -3.00
CA ASN A 264 25.92 28.75 -2.01
C ASN A 264 24.47 28.57 -2.52
N LEU A 265 24.22 27.48 -3.26
CA LEU A 265 22.91 27.15 -3.82
C LEU A 265 22.19 26.10 -2.95
N LYS A 266 20.88 26.28 -2.76
CA LYS A 266 20.02 25.34 -2.04
C LYS A 266 18.84 24.93 -2.92
N SER A 267 18.52 23.64 -2.93
CA SER A 267 17.39 23.13 -3.69
C SER A 267 16.06 23.46 -3.03
N ILE A 268 15.04 23.69 -3.86
CA ILE A 268 13.64 23.76 -3.45
C ILE A 268 13.09 22.40 -3.04
N ASN A 269 11.89 22.38 -2.43
CA ASN A 269 11.20 21.14 -2.15
C ASN A 269 10.75 20.50 -3.48
N PRO A 270 11.12 19.25 -3.78
CA PRO A 270 10.73 18.61 -5.03
C PRO A 270 9.21 18.47 -5.20
N ALA A 271 8.43 18.50 -4.10
CA ALA A 271 6.97 18.48 -4.18
C ALA A 271 6.40 19.70 -4.93
N ASP A 272 7.09 20.84 -4.91
CA ASP A 272 6.66 22.08 -5.55
C ASP A 272 6.76 22.02 -7.08
N ILE A 273 7.44 21.00 -7.63
CA ILE A 273 7.48 20.74 -9.08
C ILE A 273 6.09 20.35 -9.60
N ILE A 274 5.29 19.66 -8.78
CA ILE A 274 4.01 19.12 -9.19
C ILE A 274 2.99 20.26 -9.22
N GLY A 275 2.51 20.59 -10.42
CA GLY A 275 1.62 21.73 -10.62
C GLY A 275 2.32 23.01 -11.10
N ALA A 276 3.66 23.03 -11.13
CA ALA A 276 4.42 24.15 -11.67
C ALA A 276 4.34 24.21 -13.20
N LYS A 277 4.42 25.40 -13.77
CA LYS A 277 4.52 25.63 -15.22
C LYS A 277 5.97 25.69 -15.70
N GLU A 278 6.89 26.11 -14.83
CA GLU A 278 8.30 26.21 -15.17
C GLU A 278 9.18 25.65 -14.05
N LEU A 279 10.23 24.92 -14.40
CA LEU A 279 11.22 24.39 -13.46
C LEU A 279 12.63 24.71 -13.96
N TRP A 280 13.42 25.34 -13.10
CA TRP A 280 14.82 25.65 -13.35
C TRP A 280 15.72 24.72 -12.55
N CYS A 281 16.66 24.08 -13.25
CA CYS A 281 17.60 23.12 -12.71
C CYS A 281 19.03 23.50 -13.11
N TYR A 282 19.99 23.22 -12.24
CA TYR A 282 21.41 23.37 -12.58
C TYR A 282 22.18 22.10 -12.25
N ASN A 283 22.81 21.50 -13.24
CA ASN A 283 23.69 20.36 -13.06
C ASN A 283 25.14 20.84 -12.90
N ILE A 284 25.74 20.52 -11.77
CA ILE A 284 27.08 21.00 -11.41
C ILE A 284 28.15 20.34 -12.26
N LYS A 285 28.11 19.01 -12.41
CA LYS A 285 29.14 18.24 -13.15
C LYS A 285 29.24 18.67 -14.60
N TYR A 286 28.10 18.83 -15.26
CA TYR A 286 28.05 19.22 -16.67
C TYR A 286 28.01 20.75 -16.86
N ARG A 287 27.93 21.52 -15.76
CA ARG A 287 27.71 22.97 -15.74
C ARG A 287 26.53 23.41 -16.60
N LYS A 288 25.45 22.61 -16.62
CA LYS A 288 24.28 22.87 -17.47
C LYS A 288 23.15 23.50 -16.67
N LEU A 289 22.72 24.67 -17.09
CA LEU A 289 21.45 25.29 -16.69
C LEU A 289 20.34 24.74 -17.58
N VAL A 290 19.24 24.29 -16.99
CA VAL A 290 18.12 23.68 -17.71
C VAL A 290 16.81 24.34 -17.27
N ALA A 291 16.01 24.74 -18.24
CA ALA A 291 14.66 25.23 -18.04
C ALA A 291 13.67 24.23 -18.66
N TYR A 292 12.79 23.68 -17.82
CA TYR A 292 11.65 22.88 -18.25
C TYR A 292 10.41 23.74 -18.19
N VAL A 293 9.68 23.81 -19.29
CA VAL A 293 8.42 24.57 -19.40
C VAL A 293 7.32 23.57 -19.73
N ALA A 294 6.22 23.58 -18.96
CA ALA A 294 5.07 22.71 -19.18
C ALA A 294 4.42 22.97 -20.55
N ASP A 295 3.70 21.98 -21.08
CA ASP A 295 2.81 22.18 -22.21
C ASP A 295 1.61 23.07 -21.82
N ASP A 296 0.98 23.75 -22.80
CA ASP A 296 0.00 24.81 -22.52
C ASP A 296 -1.25 24.34 -21.76
N SER A 297 -1.60 23.06 -21.89
CA SER A 297 -2.73 22.41 -21.21
C SER A 297 -2.37 21.72 -19.90
N ASP A 298 -1.08 21.56 -19.61
CA ASP A 298 -0.60 20.67 -18.54
C ASP A 298 0.28 21.41 -17.53
N SER A 299 0.59 20.71 -16.44
CA SER A 299 1.59 21.13 -15.46
C SER A 299 2.71 20.10 -15.38
N LEU A 300 3.87 20.54 -14.94
CA LEU A 300 5.02 19.65 -14.76
C LEU A 300 4.69 18.58 -13.72
N SER A 301 5.16 17.37 -14.02
CA SER A 301 5.05 16.24 -13.11
C SER A 301 6.33 15.40 -13.18
N VAL A 302 6.44 14.41 -12.29
CA VAL A 302 7.66 13.60 -12.14
C VAL A 302 7.31 12.11 -12.19
N LYS A 303 8.06 11.35 -13.00
CA LYS A 303 8.00 9.89 -13.05
C LYS A 303 9.38 9.32 -12.76
N GLY A 304 9.58 8.83 -11.52
CA GLY A 304 10.87 8.34 -11.08
C GLY A 304 11.87 9.48 -10.92
N THR A 305 12.84 9.56 -11.83
CA THR A 305 13.84 10.63 -11.89
C THR A 305 13.65 11.56 -13.09
N THR A 306 12.57 11.39 -13.86
CA THR A 306 12.33 12.12 -15.10
C THR A 306 11.16 13.08 -14.93
N ILE A 307 11.33 14.33 -15.38
CA ILE A 307 10.26 15.31 -15.52
C ILE A 307 9.44 14.97 -16.75
N ILE A 308 8.13 14.98 -16.60
CA ILE A 308 7.15 14.70 -17.65
C ILE A 308 6.24 15.91 -17.87
N ASN A 309 5.53 15.93 -18.99
CA ASN A 309 4.62 17.00 -19.42
C ASN A 309 5.33 18.35 -19.64
N TYR A 310 6.59 18.30 -20.11
CA TYR A 310 7.33 19.49 -20.53
C TYR A 310 7.35 19.58 -22.05
N SER A 311 7.23 20.81 -22.56
CA SER A 311 7.27 21.11 -23.96
C SER A 311 8.69 21.09 -24.50
N ILE A 312 8.97 20.27 -25.50
CA ILE A 312 10.29 20.19 -26.16
C ILE A 312 10.65 21.52 -26.83
N ALA A 313 9.66 22.26 -27.35
CA ALA A 313 9.87 23.52 -28.05
C ALA A 313 10.14 24.70 -27.10
N LYS A 314 9.58 24.67 -25.88
CA LYS A 314 9.71 25.75 -24.90
C LYS A 314 10.78 25.48 -23.83
N SER A 315 11.33 24.26 -23.79
CA SER A 315 12.34 23.85 -22.81
C SER A 315 13.75 23.86 -23.40
N TRP A 316 14.71 24.35 -22.65
CA TRP A 316 16.05 24.64 -23.15
C TRP A 316 17.14 24.33 -22.11
N SER A 317 18.34 24.06 -22.59
CA SER A 317 19.53 23.83 -21.78
C SER A 317 20.72 24.62 -22.31
N TRP A 318 21.39 25.35 -21.41
CA TRP A 318 22.58 26.15 -21.66
C TRP A 318 23.76 25.63 -20.84
N THR A 319 24.98 25.77 -21.35
CA THR A 319 26.20 25.42 -20.61
C THR A 319 26.85 26.69 -20.06
N LEU A 320 27.02 26.78 -18.73
CA LEU A 320 27.62 27.95 -18.08
C LEU A 320 29.16 27.83 -18.08
N ARG A 321 29.84 28.78 -18.74
CA ARG A 321 31.32 28.83 -18.75
C ARG A 321 31.89 29.23 -17.39
N ASN A 322 31.29 30.24 -16.74
CA ASN A 322 31.67 30.76 -15.42
C ASN A 322 30.45 30.77 -14.48
N PRO A 323 30.14 29.63 -13.82
CA PRO A 323 28.94 29.51 -12.99
C PRO A 323 28.96 30.41 -11.75
N GLU A 324 30.13 30.64 -11.15
CA GLU A 324 30.27 31.50 -9.96
C GLU A 324 29.81 32.93 -10.20
N LYS A 325 30.24 33.54 -11.32
CA LYS A 325 29.82 34.90 -11.71
C LYS A 325 28.32 34.92 -12.01
N PHE A 326 27.83 33.92 -12.75
CA PHE A 326 26.42 33.84 -13.12
C PHE A 326 25.50 33.84 -11.90
N PHE A 327 25.76 32.99 -10.91
CA PHE A 327 24.92 32.90 -9.71
C PHE A 327 25.14 34.02 -8.69
N LYS A 328 26.29 34.70 -8.73
CA LYS A 328 26.52 35.90 -7.91
C LYS A 328 25.72 37.09 -8.41
N ASP A 329 25.62 37.25 -9.74
CA ASP A 329 24.96 38.40 -10.36
C ASP A 329 23.47 38.15 -10.62
N THR A 330 23.01 36.89 -10.60
CA THR A 330 21.64 36.50 -10.93
C THR A 330 20.87 36.03 -9.71
N GLN A 331 19.77 36.71 -9.41
CA GLN A 331 18.79 36.26 -8.42
C GLN A 331 17.99 35.06 -8.94
N ILE A 332 17.74 34.07 -8.07
CA ILE A 332 16.96 32.87 -8.39
C ILE A 332 15.46 33.20 -8.34
N GLY A 333 14.98 33.88 -9.38
CA GLY A 333 13.57 34.21 -9.57
C GLY A 333 13.20 34.15 -11.05
N LYS A 334 11.94 33.80 -11.35
CA LYS A 334 11.44 33.53 -12.71
C LYS A 334 11.89 34.53 -13.76
N ARG A 335 11.76 35.84 -13.48
CA ARG A 335 12.12 36.91 -14.43
C ARG A 335 13.63 37.09 -14.57
N ALA A 336 14.34 37.12 -13.44
CA ALA A 336 15.78 37.36 -13.39
C ALA A 336 16.56 36.22 -14.09
N ILE A 337 16.22 34.96 -13.79
CA ILE A 337 16.90 33.81 -14.38
C ILE A 337 16.60 33.66 -15.88
N ASN A 338 15.38 33.96 -16.33
CA ASN A 338 15.05 34.00 -17.75
C ASN A 338 15.83 35.07 -18.51
N SER A 339 15.93 36.28 -17.94
CA SER A 339 16.70 37.36 -18.55
C SER A 339 18.19 37.02 -18.63
N ALA A 340 18.76 36.49 -17.54
CA ALA A 340 20.15 36.05 -17.49
C ALA A 340 20.42 34.90 -18.47
N ALA A 341 19.51 33.93 -18.59
CA ALA A 341 19.63 32.82 -19.53
C ALA A 341 19.60 33.28 -21.00
N LYS A 342 18.76 34.26 -21.34
CA LYS A 342 18.72 34.86 -22.68
C LYS A 342 19.97 35.67 -23.03
N ALA A 343 20.62 36.26 -22.03
CA ALA A 343 21.89 37.00 -22.22
C ALA A 343 23.10 36.07 -22.42
N LEU A 344 22.96 34.75 -22.25
CA LEU A 344 24.05 33.81 -22.47
C LEU A 344 24.38 33.69 -23.97
N THR A 345 25.67 33.79 -24.29
CA THR A 345 26.18 33.64 -25.66
C THR A 345 26.24 32.19 -26.14
N THR A 346 25.96 31.22 -25.27
CA THR A 346 25.99 29.79 -25.61
C THR A 346 24.72 29.35 -26.32
N LYS A 347 24.86 28.59 -27.41
CA LYS A 347 23.73 28.01 -28.14
C LYS A 347 22.91 27.07 -27.23
N PRO A 348 21.58 27.23 -27.17
CA PRO A 348 20.74 26.35 -26.37
C PRO A 348 20.60 24.98 -27.00
N THR A 349 20.38 23.97 -26.16
CA THR A 349 20.14 22.57 -26.56
C THR A 349 18.85 22.07 -25.92
N VAL A 350 18.24 21.04 -26.50
CA VAL A 350 16.99 20.45 -25.98
C VAL A 350 17.29 19.54 -24.78
N PRO A 351 16.57 19.67 -23.64
CA PRO A 351 16.79 18.84 -22.47
C PRO A 351 16.06 17.48 -22.54
N ASN A 352 16.62 16.45 -21.88
CA ASN A 352 16.14 15.06 -21.91
C ASN A 352 15.23 14.67 -20.72
N GLY A 353 14.80 15.64 -19.91
CA GLY A 353 13.91 15.43 -18.77
C GLY A 353 14.52 14.74 -17.54
N ARG A 354 15.72 14.16 -17.60
CA ARG A 354 16.30 13.37 -16.49
C ARG A 354 17.03 14.24 -15.47
N ILE A 355 16.68 14.07 -14.19
CA ILE A 355 17.38 14.68 -13.05
C ILE A 355 18.25 13.61 -12.36
N ASN A 356 19.47 13.97 -11.95
CA ASN A 356 20.39 13.12 -11.22
C ASN A 356 20.79 13.77 -9.87
N GLU A 357 21.59 13.06 -9.07
CA GLU A 357 22.04 13.50 -7.75
C GLU A 357 22.95 14.73 -7.78
N GLU A 358 23.45 15.13 -8.95
CA GLU A 358 24.33 16.29 -9.16
C GLU A 358 23.56 17.53 -9.65
N THR A 359 22.24 17.43 -9.74
CA THR A 359 21.36 18.53 -10.16
C THR A 359 20.72 19.20 -8.95
N ILE A 360 20.88 20.53 -8.88
CA ILE A 360 20.20 21.41 -7.93
C ILE A 360 18.90 21.91 -8.56
N LEU A 361 17.82 21.90 -7.79
CA LEU A 361 16.52 22.46 -8.16
C LEU A 361 16.49 23.94 -7.75
N LEU A 362 16.63 24.86 -8.70
CA LEU A 362 16.74 26.29 -8.41
C LEU A 362 15.38 26.90 -8.05
N GLY A 363 14.33 26.56 -8.79
CA GLY A 363 12.99 27.10 -8.56
C GLY A 363 11.93 26.47 -9.47
N ALA A 364 10.74 26.29 -8.91
CA ALA A 364 9.53 25.86 -9.60
C ALA A 364 8.51 27.02 -9.55
N PHE A 365 7.94 27.39 -10.69
CA PHE A 365 7.11 28.58 -10.86
C PHE A 365 5.82 28.34 -11.63
#